data_AF-A0ABD2MQX8-F1
#
_entry.id   AF-A0ABD2MQX8-F1
#
_cell.length_a   1.000
_cell.length_b   1.000
_cell.length_c   1.000
_cell.angle_alpha   90.00
_cell.angle_beta   90.00
_cell.angle_gamma   90.00
#
_symmetry.space_group_name_H-M   'P 1'
#
loop_
_entity.id
_entity.type
_entity.pdbx_description
1 polymer ?
#
loop_
_entity_poly.entity_id
_entity_poly.type
_entity_poly.pdbx_seq_one_letter_code
_entity_poly.pdbx_strand_id
1 'polypeptide(L)'
;MSLSCQQCNYKLGIRGYKSQCCDCELWFHKSCITISATHFERFKKKEDSWTCSDCFTDDNNERPDDKMLSNKPRVKPSDPCTLQDVMTELNCNDDKYDLLLSKFVVLVKENRSLKTELNEVKQEVTILKNSNFGYDDVISEINDRSLRARNVILLDVTESELSNLNERIAHDTNEITKLLAPAGVSPDDVMKVVRIGEKGNKSRPTKVAYYLVLMWPSKYAESTNEGYSSST
;
A
#
# COMPACT_ATOMS: atom_id res chain seq x y z
N MET A 1 -11.04 -12.42 11.94
CA MET A 1 -11.92 -12.42 10.75
C MET A 1 -13.31 -12.88 11.19
N SER A 2 -14.36 -12.15 10.86
CA SER A 2 -15.74 -12.57 11.17
C SER A 2 -16.22 -13.54 10.10
N LEU A 3 -16.68 -14.73 10.50
CA LEU A 3 -17.30 -15.67 9.58
C LEU A 3 -18.74 -15.20 9.28
N SER A 4 -19.16 -15.31 8.01
CA SER A 4 -20.53 -15.06 7.55
C SER A 4 -21.16 -16.34 7.02
N CYS A 5 -22.48 -16.47 7.17
CA CYS A 5 -23.23 -17.58 6.59
C CYS A 5 -23.38 -17.38 5.09
N GLN A 6 -23.03 -18.38 4.29
CA GLN A 6 -23.13 -18.27 2.82
C GLN A 6 -24.57 -18.09 2.33
N GLN A 7 -25.55 -18.74 2.97
CA GLN A 7 -26.95 -18.70 2.52
C GLN A 7 -27.63 -17.35 2.74
N CYS A 8 -27.33 -16.68 3.86
CA CYS A 8 -28.05 -15.46 4.27
C CYS A 8 -27.16 -14.23 4.43
N ASN A 9 -25.84 -14.38 4.24
CA ASN A 9 -24.81 -13.34 4.40
C ASN A 9 -24.74 -12.66 5.78
N TYR A 10 -25.49 -13.15 6.78
CA TYR A 10 -25.39 -12.66 8.16
C TYR A 10 -24.18 -13.24 8.90
N LYS A 11 -23.64 -12.46 9.85
CA LYS A 11 -22.50 -12.86 10.69
C LYS A 11 -22.85 -14.07 11.57
N LEU A 12 -21.96 -15.05 11.58
CA LEU A 12 -22.07 -16.24 12.44
C LEU A 12 -21.67 -15.86 13.87
N GLY A 13 -22.67 -15.79 14.75
CA GLY A 13 -22.45 -15.53 16.17
C GLY A 13 -21.64 -16.65 16.84
N ILE A 14 -20.85 -16.30 17.87
CA ILE A 14 -19.99 -17.24 18.62
C ILE A 14 -20.81 -18.38 19.27
N ARG A 15 -22.08 -18.11 19.61
CA ARG A 15 -22.99 -19.05 20.27
C ARG A 15 -24.03 -19.70 19.34
N GLY A 16 -24.02 -19.35 18.04
CA GLY A 16 -24.94 -19.93 17.07
C GLY A 16 -24.48 -21.31 16.62
N TYR A 17 -25.41 -22.25 16.49
CA TYR A 17 -25.14 -23.53 15.84
C TYR A 17 -24.76 -23.29 14.37
N LYS A 18 -23.54 -23.71 14.00
CA LYS A 18 -22.98 -23.55 12.67
C LYS A 18 -22.40 -24.86 12.16
N SER A 19 -22.48 -25.06 10.85
CA SER A 19 -21.88 -26.19 10.15
C SER A 19 -20.99 -25.67 9.03
N GLN A 20 -19.91 -26.40 8.75
CA GLN A 20 -19.03 -26.16 7.61
C GLN A 20 -19.28 -27.25 6.57
N CYS A 21 -19.44 -26.88 5.31
CA CYS A 21 -19.50 -27.84 4.20
C CYS A 21 -18.12 -28.50 4.05
N CYS A 22 -18.07 -29.82 3.85
CA CYS A 22 -16.79 -30.51 3.65
C CYS A 22 -16.13 -30.20 2.30
N ASP A 23 -16.90 -29.82 1.28
CA ASP A 23 -16.38 -29.70 -0.08
C ASP A 23 -15.97 -28.27 -0.43
N CYS A 24 -16.81 -27.27 -0.11
CA CYS A 24 -16.50 -25.86 -0.37
C CYS A 24 -15.94 -25.09 0.84
N GLU A 25 -15.82 -25.75 2.00
CA GLU A 25 -15.34 -25.17 3.27
C GLU A 25 -16.13 -23.94 3.77
N LEU A 26 -17.29 -23.64 3.18
CA LEU A 26 -18.14 -22.51 3.57
C LEU A 26 -18.97 -22.81 4.82
N TRP A 27 -19.28 -21.77 5.58
CA TRP A 27 -20.02 -21.87 6.84
C TRP A 27 -21.48 -21.48 6.70
N PHE A 28 -22.35 -22.17 7.45
CA PHE A 28 -23.79 -21.99 7.41
C PHE A 28 -24.41 -21.99 8.81
N HIS A 29 -25.48 -21.22 9.01
CA HIS A 29 -26.33 -21.35 10.20
C HIS A 29 -27.12 -22.66 10.12
N LYS A 30 -27.34 -23.32 11.27
CA LYS A 30 -28.24 -24.47 11.37
C LYS A 30 -29.65 -24.19 10.83
N SER A 31 -30.17 -22.99 11.05
CA SER A 31 -31.50 -22.58 10.58
C SER A 31 -31.55 -22.27 9.08
N CYS A 32 -30.40 -22.02 8.46
CA CYS A 32 -30.30 -21.72 7.03
C CYS A 32 -30.09 -22.99 6.18
N ILE A 33 -29.88 -24.15 6.82
CA ILE A 33 -29.72 -25.43 6.14
C ILE A 33 -30.91 -26.32 6.51
N THR A 34 -31.52 -26.96 5.53
CA THR A 34 -32.71 -27.80 5.71
C THR A 34 -32.33 -29.17 6.27
N ILE A 35 -31.80 -29.19 7.48
CA ILE A 35 -31.30 -30.41 8.12
C ILE A 35 -32.07 -30.73 9.39
N SER A 36 -32.40 -32.01 9.58
CA SER A 36 -33.07 -32.44 10.81
C SER A 36 -32.16 -32.26 12.02
N ALA A 37 -32.76 -32.02 13.19
CA ALA A 37 -32.01 -31.85 14.43
C ALA A 37 -31.18 -33.10 14.78
N THR A 38 -31.68 -34.29 14.46
CA THR A 38 -30.98 -35.57 14.67
C THR A 38 -29.75 -35.71 13.79
N HIS A 39 -29.84 -35.35 12.50
CA HIS A 39 -28.67 -35.32 11.60
C HIS A 39 -27.64 -34.28 12.05
N PHE A 40 -28.09 -33.11 12.49
CA PHE A 40 -27.18 -32.08 13.00
C PHE A 40 -26.32 -32.57 14.18
N GLU A 41 -26.91 -33.32 15.11
CA GLU A 41 -26.15 -33.87 16.26
C GLU A 41 -25.13 -34.95 15.85
N ARG A 42 -25.36 -35.67 14.74
CA ARG A 42 -24.38 -36.64 14.20
C ARG A 42 -23.13 -35.94 13.64
N PHE A 43 -23.31 -34.84 12.89
CA PHE A 43 -22.17 -34.03 12.41
C PHE A 43 -21.38 -33.40 13.56
N LYS A 44 -22.08 -32.97 14.62
CA LYS A 44 -21.44 -32.40 15.81
C LYS A 44 -20.52 -33.39 16.52
N LYS A 45 -20.86 -34.69 16.49
CA LYS A 45 -20.03 -35.78 17.03
C LYS A 45 -18.89 -36.21 16.10
N LYS A 46 -18.74 -35.58 14.92
CA LYS A 46 -17.81 -35.96 13.85
C LYS A 46 -18.02 -37.40 13.34
N GLU A 47 -19.23 -37.94 13.47
CA GLU A 47 -19.57 -39.27 12.96
C GLU A 47 -19.81 -39.25 11.44
N ASP A 48 -20.29 -38.12 10.91
CA ASP A 48 -20.53 -37.91 9.48
C ASP A 48 -19.97 -36.54 9.04
N SER A 49 -19.75 -36.35 7.73
CA SER A 49 -19.50 -35.06 7.09
C SER A 49 -20.79 -34.51 6.43
N TRP A 50 -20.97 -33.20 6.43
CA TRP A 50 -22.10 -32.54 5.80
C TRP A 50 -21.65 -31.77 4.55
N THR A 51 -22.37 -31.99 3.45
CA THR A 51 -22.20 -31.29 2.17
C THR A 51 -23.39 -30.35 1.96
N CYS A 52 -23.15 -29.12 1.51
CA CYS A 52 -24.22 -28.16 1.20
C CYS A 52 -24.99 -28.58 -0.06
N SER A 53 -26.20 -28.04 -0.27
CA SER A 53 -27.04 -28.36 -1.43
C SER A 53 -26.31 -28.17 -2.75
N ASP A 54 -25.51 -27.11 -2.85
CA ASP A 54 -24.84 -26.71 -4.09
C ASP A 54 -23.72 -27.70 -4.44
N CYS A 55 -22.94 -28.13 -3.43
CA CYS A 55 -21.91 -29.16 -3.62
C CYS A 55 -22.52 -30.56 -3.79
N PHE A 56 -23.69 -30.83 -3.20
CA PHE A 56 -24.35 -32.13 -3.34
C PHE A 56 -24.88 -32.36 -4.76
N THR A 57 -25.22 -31.29 -5.50
CA THR A 57 -25.65 -31.40 -6.89
C THR A 57 -24.50 -31.61 -7.87
N ASP A 58 -23.28 -31.20 -7.52
CA ASP A 58 -22.11 -31.33 -8.40
C ASP A 58 -21.54 -32.75 -8.41
N ASP A 59 -21.59 -33.47 -7.28
CA ASP A 59 -20.96 -34.80 -7.13
C ASP A 59 -21.80 -35.99 -7.64
N ASN A 60 -23.07 -35.80 -7.98
CA ASN A 60 -23.94 -36.90 -8.42
C ASN A 60 -23.85 -37.23 -9.92
N ASN A 61 -23.03 -36.51 -10.70
CA ASN A 61 -22.86 -36.79 -12.13
C ASN A 61 -21.64 -37.65 -12.47
N GLU A 62 -20.76 -37.95 -11.51
CA GLU A 62 -19.64 -38.88 -11.75
C GLU A 62 -19.39 -39.78 -10.54
N ARG A 63 -19.81 -41.05 -10.61
CA ARG A 63 -19.13 -42.11 -9.86
C ARG A 63 -18.78 -43.29 -10.75
N PRO A 64 -17.48 -43.63 -10.84
CA PRO A 64 -17.00 -44.96 -11.20
C PRO A 64 -17.30 -45.94 -10.06
N ASP A 65 -17.56 -47.20 -10.44
CA ASP A 65 -17.83 -48.36 -9.59
C ASP A 65 -16.76 -48.59 -8.50
N ASP A 66 -17.17 -48.78 -7.23
CA ASP A 66 -17.11 -50.10 -6.55
C ASP A 66 -17.53 -50.07 -5.05
N LYS A 67 -18.52 -50.92 -4.73
CA LYS A 67 -18.70 -51.78 -3.53
C LYS A 67 -18.52 -51.24 -2.08
N MET A 68 -19.63 -51.08 -1.34
CA MET A 68 -20.25 -52.09 -0.45
C MET A 68 -21.19 -51.47 0.62
N LEU A 69 -22.45 -51.96 0.60
CA LEU A 69 -23.37 -52.25 1.72
C LEU A 69 -23.73 -51.16 2.75
N SER A 70 -24.92 -50.56 2.60
CA SER A 70 -26.09 -50.93 3.43
C SER A 70 -27.39 -50.30 2.91
N ASN A 71 -28.44 -51.14 2.81
CA ASN A 71 -29.87 -50.82 2.77
C ASN A 71 -30.29 -49.48 2.12
N LYS A 72 -30.10 -49.34 0.80
CA LYS A 72 -30.94 -48.44 0.01
C LYS A 72 -32.34 -49.06 -0.08
N PRO A 73 -33.42 -48.36 0.29
CA PRO A 73 -34.77 -48.85 0.02
C PRO A 73 -34.88 -49.14 -1.47
N ARG A 74 -35.41 -50.32 -1.83
CA ARG A 74 -35.78 -50.67 -3.21
C ARG A 74 -36.64 -49.53 -3.75
N VAL A 75 -36.04 -48.66 -4.57
CA VAL A 75 -36.79 -47.73 -5.40
C VAL A 75 -37.69 -48.64 -6.23
N LYS A 76 -39.00 -48.54 -5.98
CA LYS A 76 -40.01 -49.22 -6.80
C LYS A 76 -39.72 -48.83 -8.25
N PRO A 77 -39.87 -49.75 -9.22
CA PRO A 77 -39.68 -49.43 -10.63
C PRO A 77 -40.50 -48.17 -10.92
N SER A 78 -39.78 -47.08 -11.14
CA SER A 78 -40.36 -45.77 -11.43
C SER A 78 -41.21 -45.91 -12.67
N ASP A 79 -42.34 -45.22 -12.67
CA ASP A 79 -43.25 -45.15 -13.80
C ASP A 79 -42.47 -44.96 -15.11
N PRO A 80 -42.88 -45.61 -16.21
CA PRO A 80 -42.18 -45.52 -17.48
C PRO A 80 -42.08 -44.04 -17.88
N CYS A 81 -40.84 -43.53 -17.95
CA CYS A 81 -40.52 -42.19 -18.41
C CYS A 81 -41.23 -41.96 -19.75
N THR A 82 -42.12 -40.98 -19.77
CA THR A 82 -42.92 -40.67 -20.94
C THR A 82 -42.12 -39.79 -21.88
N LEU A 83 -42.44 -39.82 -23.17
CA LEU A 83 -41.86 -38.89 -24.15
C LEU A 83 -42.06 -37.42 -23.73
N GLN A 84 -43.15 -37.12 -23.01
CA GLN A 84 -43.44 -35.79 -22.48
C GLN A 84 -42.42 -35.35 -21.43
N ASP A 85 -41.93 -36.27 -20.60
CA ASP A 85 -40.90 -35.99 -19.59
C ASP A 85 -39.57 -35.62 -20.26
N VAL A 86 -39.21 -36.33 -21.33
CA VAL A 86 -38.01 -36.02 -22.15
C VAL A 86 -38.13 -34.66 -22.81
N MET A 87 -39.28 -34.33 -23.41
CA MET A 87 -39.50 -33.01 -24.02
C MET A 87 -39.43 -31.88 -22.98
N THR A 88 -39.96 -32.12 -21.78
CA THR A 88 -39.92 -31.14 -20.68
C THR A 88 -38.48 -30.89 -20.22
N GLU A 89 -37.67 -31.95 -20.11
CA GLU A 89 -36.25 -31.83 -19.75
C GLU A 89 -35.43 -31.12 -20.83
N LEU A 90 -35.70 -31.38 -22.12
CA LEU A 90 -35.02 -30.69 -23.22
C LEU A 90 -35.31 -29.19 -23.20
N ASN A 91 -36.58 -28.80 -23.04
CA ASN A 91 -36.96 -27.39 -22.93
C ASN A 91 -36.29 -26.72 -21.70
N CYS A 92 -36.23 -27.42 -20.56
CA CYS A 92 -35.55 -26.94 -19.37
C CYS A 92 -34.05 -26.73 -19.61
N ASN A 93 -33.42 -27.60 -20.40
CA ASN A 93 -32.00 -27.46 -20.75
C ASN A 93 -31.77 -26.32 -21.74
N ASP A 94 -32.66 -26.09 -22.69
CA ASP A 94 -32.61 -24.93 -23.59
C ASP A 94 -32.64 -23.61 -22.79
N ASP A 95 -33.55 -23.50 -21.81
CA ASP A 95 -33.60 -22.34 -20.90
C ASP A 95 -32.30 -22.15 -20.11
N LYS A 96 -31.66 -23.24 -19.67
CA LYS A 96 -30.36 -23.18 -18.98
C LYS A 96 -29.25 -22.69 -19.91
N TYR A 97 -29.24 -23.13 -21.18
CA TYR A 97 -28.24 -22.69 -22.16
C TYR A 97 -28.41 -21.21 -22.49
N ASP A 98 -29.65 -20.74 -22.66
CA ASP A 98 -29.93 -19.32 -22.87
C ASP A 98 -29.48 -18.46 -21.69
N LEU A 99 -29.74 -18.92 -20.46
CA LEU A 99 -29.25 -18.26 -19.26
C LEU A 99 -27.71 -18.21 -19.21
N LEU A 100 -27.03 -19.31 -19.53
CA LEU A 100 -25.56 -19.36 -19.55
C LEU A 100 -24.97 -18.44 -20.62
N LEU A 101 -25.57 -18.42 -21.81
CA LEU A 101 -25.17 -17.52 -22.90
C LEU A 101 -25.33 -16.06 -22.48
N SER A 102 -26.44 -15.70 -21.82
CA SER A 102 -26.66 -14.35 -21.32
C SER A 102 -25.58 -13.91 -20.31
N LYS A 103 -25.21 -14.79 -19.37
CA LYS A 103 -24.15 -14.54 -18.39
C LYS A 103 -22.79 -14.40 -19.06
N PHE A 104 -22.49 -15.24 -20.05
CA PHE A 104 -21.24 -15.18 -20.79
C PHE A 104 -21.06 -13.83 -21.51
N VAL A 105 -22.12 -13.32 -22.14
CA VAL A 105 -22.09 -12.00 -22.80
C VAL A 105 -21.77 -10.87 -21.81
N VAL A 106 -22.39 -10.89 -20.62
CA VAL A 106 -22.11 -9.91 -19.57
C VAL A 106 -20.64 -9.98 -19.12
N LEU A 107 -20.13 -11.18 -18.86
CA LEU A 107 -18.74 -11.38 -18.44
C LEU A 107 -17.73 -10.93 -19.50
N VAL A 108 -18.01 -11.13 -20.79
CA VAL A 108 -17.15 -10.64 -21.88
C VAL A 108 -17.13 -9.11 -21.90
N LYS A 109 -18.28 -8.47 -21.68
CA LYS A 109 -18.40 -7.01 -21.63
C LYS A 109 -17.62 -6.43 -20.43
N GLU A 110 -17.77 -7.01 -19.25
CA GLU A 110 -17.05 -6.60 -18.04
C GLU A 110 -15.54 -6.77 -18.21
N ASN A 111 -15.09 -7.91 -18.74
CA ASN A 111 -13.66 -8.14 -19.03
C ASN A 111 -13.10 -7.13 -20.03
N ARG A 112 -13.90 -6.69 -21.00
CA ARG A 112 -13.49 -5.63 -21.93
C ARG A 112 -13.34 -4.29 -21.23
N SER A 113 -14.28 -3.92 -20.35
CA SER A 113 -14.20 -2.68 -19.55
C SER A 113 -12.95 -2.67 -18.67
N LEU A 114 -12.75 -3.75 -17.90
CA LEU A 114 -11.61 -3.89 -17.00
C LEU A 114 -10.27 -3.83 -17.73
N LYS A 115 -10.18 -4.42 -18.93
CA LYS A 115 -8.97 -4.33 -19.76
C LYS A 115 -8.66 -2.91 -20.21
N THR A 116 -9.69 -2.11 -20.50
CA THR A 116 -9.52 -0.69 -20.87
C THR A 116 -9.02 0.10 -19.68
N GLU A 117 -9.69 0.01 -18.52
CA GLU A 117 -9.29 0.71 -17.29
C GLU A 117 -7.87 0.34 -16.86
N LEU A 118 -7.51 -0.95 -16.96
CA LEU A 118 -6.16 -1.42 -16.64
C LEU A 118 -5.09 -0.80 -17.56
N ASN A 119 -5.40 -0.59 -18.84
CA ASN A 119 -4.48 0.05 -19.77
C ASN A 119 -4.34 1.55 -19.49
N GLU A 120 -5.43 2.23 -19.14
CA GLU A 120 -5.40 3.65 -18.73
C GLU A 120 -4.53 3.85 -17.49
N VAL A 121 -4.74 3.05 -16.45
CA VAL A 121 -3.91 3.08 -15.23
C VAL A 121 -2.44 2.79 -15.53
N LYS A 122 -2.16 1.82 -16.41
CA LYS A 122 -0.76 1.54 -16.84
C LYS A 122 -0.12 2.73 -17.55
N GLN A 123 -0.89 3.46 -18.35
CA GLN A 123 -0.41 4.65 -19.03
C GLN A 123 -0.10 5.77 -18.03
N GLU A 124 -0.99 6.03 -17.07
CA GLU A 124 -0.76 7.01 -16.00
C GLU A 124 0.48 6.67 -15.17
N VAL A 125 0.64 5.40 -14.78
CA VAL A 125 1.82 4.94 -14.04
C VAL A 125 3.10 5.14 -14.84
N THR A 126 3.06 4.89 -16.16
CA THR A 126 4.21 5.13 -17.04
C THR A 126 4.56 6.62 -17.10
N ILE A 127 3.55 7.48 -17.23
CA ILE A 127 3.73 8.94 -17.25
C ILE A 127 4.32 9.40 -15.91
N LEU A 128 3.77 8.94 -14.79
CA LEU A 128 4.26 9.30 -13.45
C LEU A 128 5.71 8.87 -13.23
N LYS A 129 6.05 7.62 -13.60
CA LYS A 129 7.43 7.13 -13.54
C LYS A 129 8.39 7.95 -14.40
N ASN A 130 7.96 8.34 -15.59
CA ASN A 130 8.77 9.18 -16.49
C ASN A 130 8.78 10.66 -16.08
N SER A 131 7.82 11.12 -15.27
CA SER A 131 7.80 12.47 -14.71
C SER A 131 8.56 12.60 -13.39
N ASN A 132 8.92 11.48 -12.76
CA ASN A 132 9.68 11.46 -11.51
C ASN A 132 11.19 11.72 -11.72
N PHE A 133 11.63 11.94 -12.96
CA PHE A 133 12.97 12.41 -13.28
C PHE A 133 13.06 13.91 -12.99
N GLY A 134 13.37 14.27 -11.75
CA GLY A 134 13.80 15.63 -11.42
C GLY A 134 13.50 16.12 -10.01
N TYR A 135 12.56 15.51 -9.28
CA TYR A 135 12.26 15.98 -7.92
C TYR A 135 13.37 15.65 -6.93
N ASP A 136 13.94 14.45 -6.99
CA ASP A 136 15.05 14.08 -6.09
C ASP A 136 16.31 14.90 -6.37
N ASP A 137 16.59 15.20 -7.64
CA ASP A 137 17.71 16.07 -8.04
C ASP A 137 17.47 17.52 -7.58
N VAL A 138 16.24 18.03 -7.72
CA VAL A 138 15.89 19.37 -7.24
C VAL A 138 15.94 19.44 -5.71
N ILE A 139 15.41 18.43 -5.00
CA ILE A 139 15.44 18.37 -3.54
C ILE A 139 16.87 18.25 -3.02
N SER A 140 17.69 17.40 -3.62
CA SER A 140 19.11 17.26 -3.25
C SER A 140 19.88 18.55 -3.51
N GLU A 141 19.68 19.22 -4.65
CA GLU A 141 20.32 20.52 -4.93
C GLU A 141 19.82 21.63 -3.97
N ILE A 142 18.54 21.66 -3.61
CA ILE A 142 18.01 22.59 -2.60
C ILE A 142 18.67 22.34 -1.25
N ASN A 143 18.80 21.08 -0.85
CA ASN A 143 19.45 20.72 0.41
C ASN A 143 20.93 21.11 0.39
N ASP A 144 21.63 20.83 -0.71
CA ASP A 144 23.04 21.20 -0.89
C ASP A 144 23.24 22.72 -0.90
N ARG A 145 22.31 23.49 -1.49
CA ARG A 145 22.31 24.95 -1.41
C ARG A 145 22.10 25.44 0.02
N SER A 146 21.16 24.83 0.76
CA SER A 146 20.89 25.17 2.17
C SER A 146 22.10 24.91 3.06
N LEU A 147 22.84 23.81 2.82
CA LEU A 147 24.09 23.50 3.51
C LEU A 147 25.24 24.43 3.08
N ARG A 148 25.29 24.82 1.80
CA ARG A 148 26.30 25.75 1.27
C ARG A 148 26.08 27.19 1.71
N ALA A 149 24.83 27.63 1.88
CA ALA A 149 24.47 28.99 2.27
C ALA A 149 25.01 29.40 3.65
N ARG A 150 25.31 28.42 4.52
CA ARG A 150 25.92 28.64 5.85
C ARG A 150 27.44 28.75 5.81
N ASN A 151 28.04 28.59 4.64
CA ASN A 151 29.49 28.57 4.50
C ASN A 151 29.95 29.90 3.90
N VAL A 152 30.89 30.56 4.58
CA VAL A 152 31.60 31.71 4.04
C VAL A 152 32.99 31.26 3.61
N ILE A 153 33.41 31.67 2.41
CA ILE A 153 34.76 31.42 1.90
C ILE A 153 35.55 32.70 2.00
N LEU A 154 36.59 32.68 2.82
CA LEU A 154 37.53 33.79 2.99
C LEU A 154 38.77 33.51 2.14
N LEU A 155 39.17 34.49 1.34
CA LEU A 155 40.36 34.44 0.50
C LEU A 155 41.51 35.18 1.19
N ASP A 156 42.73 34.81 0.84
CA ASP A 156 43.97 35.49 1.29
C ASP A 156 44.14 35.62 2.82
N VAL A 157 43.54 34.71 3.60
CA VAL A 157 43.80 34.61 5.04
C VAL A 157 45.19 34.02 5.26
N THR A 158 46.04 34.71 6.02
CA THR A 158 47.40 34.26 6.35
C THR A 158 47.38 32.84 6.92
N GLU A 159 48.17 31.93 6.35
CA GLU A 159 48.27 30.54 6.80
C GLU A 159 49.40 30.39 7.82
N SER A 160 49.18 29.56 8.84
CA SER A 160 50.24 29.22 9.81
C SER A 160 51.16 28.12 9.27
N GLU A 161 52.46 28.28 9.53
CA GLU A 161 53.50 27.29 9.22
C GLU A 161 53.73 26.28 10.36
N LEU A 162 52.82 26.24 11.34
CA LEU A 162 52.90 25.32 12.47
C LEU A 162 52.69 23.88 12.01
N SER A 163 53.42 22.94 12.59
CA SER A 163 53.30 21.51 12.25
C SER A 163 52.08 20.85 12.91
N ASN A 164 51.65 21.35 14.07
CA ASN A 164 50.54 20.79 14.85
C ASN A 164 49.19 21.24 14.28
N LEU A 165 48.32 20.28 13.95
CA LEU A 165 47.00 20.54 13.39
C LEU A 165 46.12 21.42 14.30
N ASN A 166 46.12 21.19 15.61
CA ASN A 166 45.26 21.91 16.54
C ASN A 166 45.69 23.37 16.69
N GLU A 167 47.00 23.61 16.71
CA GLU A 167 47.55 24.97 16.76
C GLU A 167 47.24 25.74 15.47
N ARG A 168 47.29 25.07 14.32
CA ARG A 168 46.89 25.67 13.04
C ARG A 168 45.40 26.04 13.02
N ILE A 169 44.54 25.14 13.50
CA ILE A 169 43.09 25.41 13.59
C ILE A 169 42.83 26.59 14.54
N ALA A 170 43.51 26.64 15.70
CA ALA A 170 43.37 27.74 16.65
C ALA A 170 43.85 29.09 16.06
N HIS A 171 44.99 29.08 15.35
CA HIS A 171 45.48 30.25 14.62
C HIS A 171 44.48 30.73 13.56
N ASP A 172 44.03 29.83 12.69
CA ASP A 172 43.07 30.17 11.63
C ASP A 172 41.74 30.68 12.20
N THR A 173 41.25 30.07 13.29
CA THR A 173 40.03 30.51 13.98
C THR A 173 40.19 31.92 14.56
N ASN A 174 41.34 32.22 15.17
CA ASN A 174 41.64 33.54 15.72
C ASN A 174 41.72 34.62 14.62
N GLU A 175 42.42 34.33 13.51
CA GLU A 175 42.51 35.26 12.37
C GLU A 175 41.14 35.53 11.75
N ILE A 176 40.33 34.50 11.57
CA ILE A 176 38.96 34.63 11.05
C ILE A 176 38.08 35.44 11.99
N THR A 177 38.18 35.20 13.29
CA THR A 177 37.42 35.95 14.31
C THR A 177 37.75 37.44 14.25
N LYS A 178 39.04 37.80 14.12
CA LYS A 178 39.46 39.19 13.96
C LYS A 178 38.92 39.82 12.67
N LEU A 179 38.97 39.08 11.56
CA LEU A 179 38.48 39.55 10.26
C LEU A 179 36.97 39.79 10.25
N LEU A 180 36.21 38.98 10.98
CA LEU A 180 34.74 39.03 10.99
C LEU A 180 34.16 39.83 12.16
N ALA A 181 34.96 40.18 13.17
CA ALA A 181 34.52 41.02 14.28
C ALA A 181 33.82 42.33 13.84
N PRO A 182 34.27 43.05 12.79
CA PRO A 182 33.57 44.25 12.30
C PRO A 182 32.16 43.97 11.74
N ALA A 183 31.89 42.74 11.30
CA ALA A 183 30.57 42.30 10.85
C ALA A 183 29.66 41.86 12.01
N GLY A 184 30.13 41.93 13.25
CA GLY A 184 29.37 41.56 14.44
C GLY A 184 29.26 40.05 14.67
N VAL A 185 30.15 39.26 14.06
CA VAL A 185 30.18 37.79 14.22
C VAL A 185 30.95 37.44 15.50
N SER A 186 30.34 36.67 16.39
CA SER A 186 31.00 36.15 17.59
C SER A 186 31.83 34.91 17.24
N PRO A 187 33.00 34.68 17.89
CA PRO A 187 33.71 33.40 17.76
C PRO A 187 32.84 32.18 18.12
N ASP A 188 31.88 32.34 19.03
CA ASP A 188 30.95 31.26 19.42
C ASP A 188 29.95 30.88 18.30
N ASP A 189 29.77 31.75 17.30
CA ASP A 189 28.90 31.48 16.14
C ASP A 189 29.59 30.56 15.10
N VAL A 190 30.92 30.43 15.18
CA VAL A 190 31.74 29.65 14.24
C VAL A 190 31.74 28.18 14.64
N MET A 191 31.10 27.33 13.84
CA MET A 191 31.04 25.89 14.08
C MET A 191 32.32 25.18 13.62
N LYS A 192 32.84 25.54 12.43
CA LYS A 192 33.98 24.85 11.84
C LYS A 192 34.77 25.73 10.89
N VAL A 193 36.09 25.63 10.97
CA VAL A 193 37.05 26.29 10.08
C VAL A 193 37.86 25.23 9.34
N VAL A 194 37.90 25.30 8.00
CA VAL A 194 38.63 24.35 7.15
C VAL A 194 39.26 25.06 5.96
N ARG A 195 40.54 24.82 5.69
CA ARG A 195 41.20 25.24 4.44
C ARG A 195 40.82 24.32 3.29
N ILE A 196 40.45 24.89 2.14
CA ILE A 196 40.09 24.14 0.92
C ILE A 196 41.33 24.01 0.02
N GLY A 197 41.61 22.77 -0.41
CA GLY A 197 42.66 22.47 -1.40
C GLY A 197 44.02 22.10 -0.78
N GLU A 198 44.94 21.71 -1.67
CA GLU A 198 46.31 21.34 -1.32
C GLU A 198 47.21 22.57 -1.09
N LYS A 199 48.23 22.43 -0.24
CA LYS A 199 49.15 23.53 0.08
C LYS A 199 49.99 23.85 -1.17
N GLY A 200 49.90 25.10 -1.64
CA GLY A 200 50.71 25.62 -2.74
C GLY A 200 51.44 26.90 -2.34
N ASN A 201 51.88 27.67 -3.34
CA ASN A 201 52.58 28.95 -3.12
C ASN A 201 51.66 30.10 -2.68
N LYS A 202 50.33 29.94 -2.78
CA LYS A 202 49.33 30.93 -2.40
C LYS A 202 48.55 30.44 -1.18
N SER A 203 48.09 31.38 -0.36
CA SER A 203 47.20 31.10 0.76
C SER A 203 45.94 30.37 0.28
N ARG A 204 45.59 29.29 0.95
CA ARG A 204 44.39 28.50 0.60
C ARG A 204 43.12 29.20 1.06
N PRO A 205 42.01 29.12 0.29
CA PRO A 205 40.71 29.59 0.74
C PRO A 205 40.31 28.92 2.06
N THR A 206 39.75 29.70 2.98
CA THR A 206 39.25 29.19 4.26
C THR A 206 37.74 29.17 4.25
N LYS A 207 37.16 27.98 4.37
CA LYS A 207 35.74 27.78 4.59
C LYS A 207 35.43 27.88 6.08
N VAL A 208 34.51 28.76 6.40
CA VAL A 208 33.94 28.96 7.74
C VAL A 208 32.49 28.51 7.68
N ALA A 209 32.09 27.55 8.51
CA ALA A 209 30.72 27.10 8.66
C ALA A 209 30.15 27.63 9.97
N TYR A 210 28.95 28.21 9.92
CA TYR A 210 28.25 28.74 11.10
C TYR A 210 27.14 27.81 11.57
N TYR A 211 26.79 27.90 12.85
CA TYR A 211 25.52 27.37 13.31
C TYR A 211 24.38 28.10 12.59
N LEU A 212 23.32 27.36 12.25
CA LEU A 212 22.10 27.96 11.69
C LEU A 212 21.40 28.74 12.79
N VAL A 213 21.92 29.91 13.13
CA VAL A 213 21.16 30.99 13.71
C VAL A 213 20.67 31.78 12.51
N LEU A 214 19.39 32.10 12.48
CA LEU A 214 18.75 32.91 11.45
C LEU A 214 19.60 34.16 11.18
N MET A 215 20.53 34.10 10.21
CA MET A 215 21.25 35.27 9.70
C MET A 215 20.34 36.14 8.82
N TRP A 216 19.04 35.88 8.84
CA TRP A 216 18.07 36.87 8.43
C TRP A 216 18.02 37.93 9.53
N PRO A 217 18.41 39.20 9.26
CA PRO A 217 18.40 40.19 10.29
C PRO A 217 16.95 40.43 10.73
N SER A 218 16.63 40.03 11.96
CA SER A 218 15.43 40.47 12.68
C SER A 218 15.26 42.00 12.65
N LYS A 219 16.35 42.74 12.42
CA LYS A 219 16.35 44.21 12.29
C LYS A 219 15.67 44.78 11.03
N TYR A 220 15.21 43.95 10.08
CA TYR A 220 14.38 44.42 8.95
C TYR A 220 12.90 44.05 9.07
N ALA A 221 12.48 43.39 10.16
CA ALA A 221 11.07 43.06 10.38
C ALA A 221 10.24 44.21 10.98
N GLU A 222 10.85 45.32 11.41
CA GLU A 222 10.17 46.39 12.15
C GLU A 222 9.71 47.62 11.33
N SER A 223 9.85 47.65 10.01
CA SER A 223 9.59 48.88 9.23
C SER A 223 8.50 48.85 8.15
N THR A 224 7.55 47.89 8.16
CA THR A 224 6.44 47.89 7.17
C THR A 224 5.03 48.04 7.76
N ASN A 225 4.89 48.46 9.02
CA ASN A 225 3.58 48.68 9.64
C ASN A 225 3.13 50.15 9.62
N GLU A 226 3.29 50.84 8.49
CA GLU A 226 2.67 52.16 8.27
C GLU A 226 1.74 52.11 7.06
N GLY A 227 0.44 52.30 7.32
CA GLY A 227 -0.46 52.94 6.37
C GLY A 227 -1.39 52.05 5.55
N TYR A 228 -2.31 51.33 6.19
CA TYR A 228 -3.65 51.12 5.61
C TYR A 228 -4.69 51.73 6.55
N SER A 229 -4.79 53.05 6.47
CA SER A 229 -5.94 53.81 6.98
C SER A 229 -7.12 53.60 6.04
N SER A 230 -8.03 52.72 6.45
CA SER A 230 -9.37 52.57 5.85
C SER A 230 -10.09 53.91 5.84
N SER A 231 -10.40 54.41 4.64
CA SER A 231 -11.33 55.51 4.46
C SER A 231 -12.72 54.94 4.18
N THR A 232 -13.65 55.38 5.01
CA THR A 232 -15.11 55.25 4.96
C THR A 232 -15.74 55.59 3.63
#